data_AF-A0A377E3X7-F1
#
_entry.id   AF-A0A377E3X7-F1
#
_cell.length_a   1.000
_cell.length_b   1.000
_cell.length_c   1.000
_cell.angle_alpha   90.00
_cell.angle_beta   90.00
_cell.angle_gamma   90.00
#
_symmetry.space_group_name_H-M   'P 1'
#
loop_
_entity.id
_entity.type
_entity.pdbx_description
1 polymer ?
#
loop_
_entity_poly.entity_id
_entity_poly.type
_entity_poly.pdbx_seq_one_letter_code
_entity_poly.pdbx_strand_id
1 'polypeptide(L)'
;MAVERDYPATYERFTSLGPLMDKLGNGGKGISWNTQDEIDFLGKLNYTKRDGPAQGRPLIDTAIDASEVILALAPETNGHVAVKAWQALGEITGARTYPSGAAQRGREDSLSRYSGAAA
;
A
#
# COMPACT_ATOMS: atom_id res chain seq x y z
N MET A 1 22.23 1.04 -12.58
CA MET A 1 21.50 -0.10 -11.99
C MET A 1 20.85 -0.87 -13.13
N ALA A 2 20.99 -2.20 -13.15
CA ALA A 2 20.33 -3.04 -14.14
C ALA A 2 18.91 -3.40 -13.66
N VAL A 3 17.97 -3.55 -14.60
CA VAL A 3 16.60 -4.01 -14.30
C VAL A 3 16.46 -5.44 -14.79
N GLU A 4 16.29 -6.37 -13.86
CA GLU A 4 16.04 -7.78 -14.17
C GLU A 4 14.58 -8.01 -14.57
N ARG A 5 14.38 -8.78 -15.64
CA ARG A 5 13.06 -9.12 -16.17
C ARG A 5 12.91 -10.62 -16.29
N ASP A 6 11.89 -11.14 -15.63
CA ASP A 6 11.47 -12.52 -15.71
C ASP A 6 10.22 -12.58 -16.58
N TYR A 7 10.45 -12.63 -17.90
CA TYR A 7 9.38 -12.59 -18.89
C TYR A 7 8.37 -13.74 -18.74
N PRO A 8 8.77 -14.99 -18.46
CA PRO A 8 7.83 -16.08 -18.19
C PRO A 8 6.87 -15.81 -17.03
N ALA A 9 7.32 -15.07 -15.99
CA ALA A 9 6.49 -14.74 -14.83
C ALA A 9 5.66 -13.45 -14.98
N THR A 10 5.57 -12.87 -16.18
CA THR A 10 4.91 -11.55 -16.38
C THR A 10 3.47 -11.54 -15.86
N TYR A 11 2.68 -12.56 -16.20
CA TYR A 11 1.28 -12.63 -15.77
C TYR A 11 1.14 -12.82 -14.26
N GLU A 12 1.96 -13.69 -13.66
CA GLU A 12 1.97 -13.93 -12.21
C GLU A 12 2.34 -12.66 -11.42
N ARG A 13 3.27 -11.86 -11.96
CA ARG A 13 3.68 -10.57 -11.37
C ARG A 13 2.66 -9.46 -11.61
N PHE A 14 1.94 -9.49 -12.73
CA PHE A 14 0.89 -8.52 -13.03
C PHE A 14 -0.33 -8.71 -12.09
N THR A 15 -0.65 -9.96 -11.78
CA THR A 15 -1.80 -10.34 -10.94
C THR A 15 -1.48 -10.44 -9.45
N SER A 16 -0.41 -9.77 -9.00
CA SER A 16 -0.03 -9.75 -7.59
C SER A 16 0.69 -8.48 -7.17
N LEU A 17 0.59 -8.12 -5.89
CA LEU A 17 1.34 -7.00 -5.34
C LEU A 17 2.80 -7.39 -5.16
N GLY A 18 3.71 -6.78 -5.93
CA GLY A 18 5.13 -7.14 -5.96
C GLY A 18 5.87 -6.99 -4.60
N PRO A 19 7.00 -7.72 -4.41
CA PRO A 19 7.73 -7.83 -3.15
C PRO A 19 8.74 -6.69 -2.92
N LEU A 20 8.54 -5.53 -3.54
CA LEU A 20 9.36 -4.35 -3.26
C LEU A 20 8.69 -3.43 -2.24
N MET A 21 7.37 -3.50 -2.08
CA MET A 21 6.64 -2.68 -1.13
C MET A 21 6.97 -3.02 0.33
N ASP A 22 7.29 -4.27 0.63
CA ASP A 22 7.77 -4.73 1.94
C ASP A 22 9.27 -4.54 2.13
N LYS A 23 10.07 -4.73 1.06
CA LYS A 23 11.54 -4.59 1.14
C LYS A 23 12.04 -3.15 1.15
N LEU A 24 11.45 -2.29 0.31
CA LEU A 24 11.88 -0.91 0.10
C LEU A 24 10.90 0.10 0.71
N GLY A 25 9.69 -0.33 1.06
CA GLY A 25 8.61 0.54 1.52
C GLY A 25 7.84 1.19 0.38
N ASN A 26 7.07 2.22 0.74
CA ASN A 26 6.34 3.08 -0.19
C ASN A 26 6.88 4.51 -0.10
N GLY A 27 6.63 5.34 -1.10
CA GLY A 27 7.08 6.73 -1.05
C GLY A 27 6.84 7.51 -2.33
N GLY A 28 7.15 8.80 -2.25
CA GLY A 28 7.00 9.75 -3.33
C GLY A 28 7.40 11.15 -2.88
N LYS A 29 7.64 12.08 -3.82
CA LYS A 29 8.01 13.47 -3.53
C LYS A 29 9.16 13.64 -2.50
N GLY A 30 10.13 12.71 -2.50
CA GLY A 30 11.32 12.79 -1.64
C GLY A 30 11.16 12.26 -0.21
N ILE A 31 10.01 11.67 0.12
CA ILE A 31 9.79 10.96 1.39
C ILE A 31 9.47 9.48 1.14
N SER A 32 9.77 8.64 2.11
CA SER A 32 9.48 7.20 2.11
C SER A 32 9.00 6.74 3.48
N TRP A 33 8.19 5.69 3.51
CA TRP A 33 7.65 5.10 4.73
C TRP A 33 7.47 3.58 4.60
N ASN A 34 7.38 2.90 5.73
CA ASN A 34 7.03 1.49 5.78
C ASN A 34 5.54 1.28 5.49
N THR A 35 5.18 0.24 4.75
CA THR A 35 3.77 -0.07 4.42
C THR A 35 3.37 -1.52 4.72
N GLN A 36 4.07 -2.18 5.64
CA GLN A 36 3.86 -3.60 5.92
C GLN A 36 2.43 -3.88 6.40
N ASP A 37 1.88 -3.04 7.28
CA ASP A 37 0.50 -3.21 7.79
C ASP A 37 -0.53 -3.20 6.66
N GLU A 38 -0.31 -2.36 5.64
CA GLU A 38 -1.19 -2.25 4.48
C GLU A 38 -1.05 -3.46 3.54
N ILE A 39 0.16 -4.02 3.38
CA ILE A 39 0.38 -5.27 2.64
C ILE A 39 -0.31 -6.44 3.34
N ASP A 40 -0.19 -6.53 4.65
CA ASP A 40 -0.83 -7.58 5.45
C ASP A 40 -2.35 -7.47 5.40
N PHE A 41 -2.88 -6.25 5.44
CA PHE A 41 -4.30 -5.97 5.24
C PHE A 41 -4.76 -6.42 3.84
N LEU A 42 -4.03 -6.06 2.79
CA LEU A 42 -4.35 -6.46 1.42
C LEU A 42 -4.28 -7.97 1.22
N GLY A 43 -3.35 -8.66 1.89
CA GLY A 43 -3.27 -10.12 1.86
C GLY A 43 -4.48 -10.81 2.49
N LYS A 44 -5.12 -10.17 3.49
CA LYS A 44 -6.39 -10.66 4.08
C LYS A 44 -7.59 -10.30 3.21
N LEU A 45 -7.58 -9.12 2.59
CA LEU A 45 -8.70 -8.61 1.81
C LEU A 45 -8.80 -9.27 0.43
N ASN A 46 -7.70 -9.27 -0.32
CA ASN A 46 -7.65 -9.77 -1.69
C ASN A 46 -7.27 -11.26 -1.74
N TYR A 47 -6.98 -11.89 -0.59
CA TYR A 47 -6.28 -13.18 -0.49
C TYR A 47 -4.87 -13.14 -1.10
N THR A 48 -4.19 -14.27 -1.09
CA THR A 48 -2.80 -14.39 -1.57
C THR A 48 -2.64 -15.49 -2.62
N LYS A 49 -1.66 -15.30 -3.51
CA LYS A 49 -1.20 -16.34 -4.45
C LYS A 49 -0.79 -17.59 -3.66
N ARG A 50 -1.32 -18.75 -4.04
CA ARG A 50 -1.09 -20.02 -3.33
C ARG A 50 0.25 -20.66 -3.69
N ASP A 51 0.70 -20.46 -4.92
CA ASP A 51 1.91 -21.04 -5.50
C ASP A 51 2.55 -20.08 -6.52
N GLY A 52 3.58 -20.56 -7.20
CA GLY A 52 4.25 -19.84 -8.29
C GLY A 52 5.23 -18.75 -7.83
N PRO A 53 5.78 -17.98 -8.78
CA PRO A 53 6.82 -16.98 -8.53
C PRO A 53 6.39 -15.85 -7.58
N ALA A 54 5.08 -15.63 -7.43
CA ALA A 54 4.49 -14.63 -6.57
C ALA A 54 3.77 -15.24 -5.34
N GLN A 55 4.10 -16.48 -4.95
CA GLN A 55 3.51 -17.14 -3.80
C GLN A 55 3.51 -16.26 -2.53
N GLY A 56 2.37 -16.21 -1.84
CA GLY A 56 2.18 -15.43 -0.63
C GLY A 56 1.93 -13.94 -0.85
N ARG A 57 1.99 -13.43 -2.09
CA ARG A 57 1.70 -12.02 -2.39
C ARG A 57 0.19 -11.77 -2.49
N PRO A 58 -0.30 -10.59 -2.05
CA PRO A 58 -1.69 -10.18 -2.26
C PRO A 58 -2.10 -10.27 -3.73
N LEU A 59 -3.30 -10.77 -4.01
CA LEU A 59 -3.82 -10.89 -5.38
C LEU A 59 -4.23 -9.53 -5.97
N ILE A 60 -4.12 -9.44 -7.29
CA ILE A 60 -4.65 -8.35 -8.14
C ILE A 60 -5.30 -9.00 -9.36
N ASP A 61 -6.36 -9.78 -9.14
CA ASP A 61 -7.05 -10.52 -10.21
C ASP A 61 -8.23 -9.74 -10.80
N THR A 62 -8.91 -8.96 -9.96
CA THR A 62 -10.05 -8.13 -10.33
C THR A 62 -9.72 -6.64 -10.31
N ALA A 63 -10.55 -5.84 -10.99
CA ALA A 63 -10.48 -4.39 -10.89
C ALA A 63 -10.76 -3.89 -9.45
N ILE A 64 -11.52 -4.65 -8.65
CA ILE A 64 -11.77 -4.35 -7.24
C ILE A 64 -10.48 -4.54 -6.45
N ASP A 65 -9.76 -5.65 -6.65
CA ASP A 65 -8.47 -5.90 -5.98
C ASP A 65 -7.46 -4.79 -6.27
N ALA A 66 -7.36 -4.39 -7.55
CA ALA A 66 -6.49 -3.29 -7.97
C ALA A 66 -6.91 -1.95 -7.32
N SER A 67 -8.21 -1.69 -7.23
CA SER A 67 -8.73 -0.48 -6.57
C SER A 67 -8.41 -0.48 -5.08
N GLU A 68 -8.58 -1.60 -4.39
CA GLU A 68 -8.27 -1.72 -2.97
C GLU A 68 -6.76 -1.57 -2.69
N VAL A 69 -5.88 -2.05 -3.58
CA VAL A 69 -4.43 -1.80 -3.50
C VAL A 69 -4.14 -0.30 -3.52
N ILE A 70 -4.77 0.46 -4.43
CA ILE A 70 -4.61 1.92 -4.50
C ILE A 70 -5.11 2.57 -3.21
N LEU A 71 -6.32 2.23 -2.78
CA LEU A 71 -6.97 2.84 -1.61
C LEU A 71 -6.24 2.54 -0.30
N ALA A 72 -5.67 1.34 -0.16
CA ALA A 72 -4.92 0.93 1.02
C ALA A 72 -3.54 1.58 1.08
N LEU A 73 -2.82 1.71 -0.05
CA LEU A 73 -1.43 2.18 -0.06
C LEU A 73 -1.29 3.71 -0.15
N ALA A 74 -2.33 4.44 -0.56
CA ALA A 74 -2.26 5.88 -0.74
C ALA A 74 -2.55 6.66 0.56
N PRO A 75 -1.72 7.65 0.93
CA PRO A 75 -1.98 8.51 2.10
C PRO A 75 -3.26 9.34 1.99
N GLU A 76 -3.77 9.58 0.78
CA GLU A 76 -5.00 10.34 0.56
C GLU A 76 -6.26 9.57 0.96
N THR A 77 -6.18 8.25 1.01
CA THR A 77 -7.33 7.35 1.20
C THR A 77 -7.20 6.45 2.43
N ASN A 78 -5.99 6.31 2.97
CA ASN A 78 -5.69 5.59 4.20
C ASN A 78 -5.03 6.51 5.24
N GLY A 79 -5.75 6.76 6.33
CA GLY A 79 -5.32 7.58 7.45
C GLY A 79 -4.02 7.14 8.10
N HIS A 80 -3.81 5.82 8.25
CA HIS A 80 -2.56 5.28 8.79
C HIS A 80 -1.36 5.67 7.91
N VAL A 81 -1.53 5.55 6.59
CA VAL A 81 -0.49 5.93 5.62
C VAL A 81 -0.28 7.45 5.61
N ALA A 82 -1.35 8.24 5.76
CA ALA A 82 -1.26 9.69 5.87
C ALA A 82 -0.33 10.11 7.04
N VAL A 83 -0.50 9.49 8.21
CA VAL A 83 0.32 9.78 9.39
C VAL A 83 1.78 9.44 9.14
N LYS A 84 2.04 8.25 8.59
CA LYS A 84 3.40 7.80 8.22
C LYS A 84 4.06 8.77 7.24
N ALA A 85 3.34 9.21 6.20
CA ALA A 85 3.85 10.14 5.20
C ALA A 85 4.16 11.53 5.79
N TRP A 86 3.27 12.07 6.64
CA TRP A 86 3.51 13.36 7.29
C TRP A 86 4.65 13.30 8.30
N GLN A 87 4.78 12.21 9.05
CA GLN A 87 5.92 12.00 9.95
C GLN A 87 7.25 12.01 9.17
N ALA A 88 7.32 11.28 8.05
CA ALA A 88 8.50 11.29 7.18
C ALA A 88 8.84 12.70 6.66
N LEU A 89 7.83 13.53 6.34
CA LEU A 89 8.07 14.92 5.97
C LEU A 89 8.55 15.77 7.16
N GLY A 90 8.04 15.50 8.36
CA GLY A 90 8.46 16.16 9.59
C GLY A 90 9.95 15.96 9.89
N GLU A 91 10.47 14.77 9.62
CA GLU A 91 11.90 14.46 9.77
C GLU A 91 12.79 15.32 8.85
N ILE A 92 12.36 15.55 7.60
CA ILE A 92 13.10 16.38 6.65
C ILE A 92 13.01 17.87 7.01
N THR A 93 11.85 18.33 7.45
CA THR A 93 11.57 19.76 7.68
C THR A 93 11.98 20.23 9.08
N GLY A 94 12.18 19.31 10.04
CA GLY A 94 12.40 19.64 11.44
C GLY A 94 11.15 20.18 12.16
N ALA A 95 9.99 20.16 11.51
CA ALA A 95 8.73 20.65 12.04
C ALA A 95 7.80 19.49 12.39
N ARG A 96 6.96 19.67 13.41
CA ARG A 96 5.80 18.78 13.62
C ARG A 96 4.75 19.12 12.57
N THR A 97 4.64 18.27 11.56
CA THR A 97 3.80 18.50 10.37
C THR A 97 2.43 17.82 10.45
N TYR A 98 2.23 16.86 11.36
CA TYR A 98 0.93 16.21 11.56
C TYR A 98 0.22 16.74 12.83
N PRO A 99 -1.10 17.04 12.78
CA PRO A 99 -1.83 17.59 13.92
C PRO A 99 -1.90 16.57 15.06
N SER A 100 -1.53 17.00 16.28
CA SER A 100 -1.58 16.14 17.48
C SER A 100 -2.96 16.12 18.15
N GLY A 101 -3.41 14.95 18.64
CA GLY A 101 -4.55 14.85 19.57
C GLY A 101 -5.82 14.19 19.00
N ALA A 102 -7.01 14.62 19.43
CA ALA A 102 -8.28 13.98 19.05
C ALA A 102 -8.61 14.06 17.55
N ALA A 103 -8.15 15.12 16.87
CA ALA A 103 -8.26 15.25 15.41
C ALA A 103 -7.40 14.23 14.64
N GLN A 104 -6.36 13.70 15.31
CA GLN A 104 -5.45 12.68 14.78
C GLN A 104 -6.15 11.30 14.75
N ARG A 105 -6.71 10.88 15.89
CA ARG A 105 -7.36 9.56 16.05
C ARG A 105 -8.53 9.33 15.08
N GLY A 106 -9.38 10.34 14.88
CA GLY A 106 -10.52 10.19 13.97
C GLY A 106 -10.13 10.10 12.48
N ARG A 107 -8.94 10.54 12.11
CA ARG A 107 -8.42 10.51 10.74
C ARG A 107 -7.49 9.33 10.51
N GLU A 108 -6.74 8.90 11.52
CA GLU A 108 -5.91 7.69 11.52
C GLU A 108 -6.74 6.47 11.16
N ASP A 109 -7.87 6.25 11.83
CA ASP A 109 -8.70 5.05 11.65
C ASP A 109 -9.49 5.04 10.32
N SER A 110 -9.35 6.08 9.49
CA SER A 110 -10.10 6.19 8.23
C SER A 110 -9.42 5.41 7.11
N LEU A 111 -10.19 4.53 6.47
CA LEU A 111 -9.79 3.86 5.23
C LEU A 111 -10.96 3.93 4.24
N SER A 112 -10.74 4.61 3.11
CA SER A 112 -11.69 4.58 2.01
C SER A 112 -11.71 3.18 1.39
N ARG A 113 -12.90 2.68 1.06
CA ARG A 113 -13.10 1.35 0.48
C ARG A 113 -13.85 1.44 -0.83
N TYR A 114 -13.60 0.50 -1.73
CA TYR A 114 -14.41 0.39 -2.93
C TYR A 114 -15.80 -0.13 -2.54
N SER A 115 -16.86 0.58 -2.95
CA SER A 115 -18.24 0.29 -2.52
C SER A 115 -19.18 -0.16 -3.64
N GLY A 116 -18.63 -0.59 -4.79
CA GLY A 116 -19.41 -0.85 -6.01
C GLY A 116 -20.65 -1.72 -5.77
N ALA A 117 -21.82 -1.19 -6.12
CA ALA A 117 -23.04 -1.96 -6.29
C ALA A 117 -22.76 -3.10 -7.28
N ALA A 118 -23.02 -4.33 -6.84
CA ALA A 118 -22.89 -5.52 -7.68
C ALA A 118 -23.66 -5.31 -8.99
N ALA A 119 -22.97 -5.46 -10.11
CA ALA A 119 -23.59 -5.71 -11.41
C ALA A 119 -23.76 -7.21 -11.58
#